data_AF-A0A259DXY0-F1
#
_entry.id   AF-A0A259DXY0-F1
#
_cell.length_a   1.000
_cell.length_b   1.000
_cell.length_c   1.000
_cell.angle_alpha   90.00
_cell.angle_beta   90.00
_cell.angle_gamma   90.00
#
_symmetry.space_group_name_H-M   'P 1'
#
loop_
_entity.id
_entity.type
_entity.pdbx_description
1 polymer ?
#
loop_
_entity_poly.entity_id
_entity_poly.type
_entity_poly.pdbx_seq_one_letter_code
_entity_poly.pdbx_strand_id
1 'polypeptide(L)'
;MNDLSLATLAQAPVAPASAILVAAGLLLSSLERGQRIDSAALRMAMETAFGASDASGLWDWKAGYDACEAATVLFLRKYGRSIFRQADRPAARLAALSKISGLLPSHTR
;
A
#
# COMPACT_ATOMS: atom_id res chain seq x y z
N MET A 1 4.38 -28.94 36.57
CA MET A 1 4.69 -27.56 36.14
C MET A 1 5.52 -27.63 34.87
N ASN A 2 4.84 -27.64 33.73
CA ASN A 2 5.24 -27.05 32.44
C ASN A 2 4.31 -27.57 31.35
N ASP A 3 3.18 -26.90 31.20
CA ASP A 3 2.35 -27.00 30.01
C ASP A 3 3.07 -26.26 28.87
N LEU A 4 3.79 -27.01 28.03
CA LEU A 4 4.23 -26.51 26.73
C LEU A 4 2.99 -26.44 25.83
N SER A 5 2.29 -25.31 25.92
CA SER A 5 1.16 -24.98 25.06
C SER A 5 1.61 -24.92 23.61
N LEU A 6 1.02 -25.76 22.76
CA LEU A 6 1.16 -25.77 21.29
C LEU A 6 0.61 -24.50 20.60
N ALA A 7 0.15 -23.51 21.36
CA ALA A 7 -0.40 -22.25 20.85
C ALA A 7 0.67 -21.29 20.32
N THR A 8 1.96 -21.54 20.55
CA THR A 8 3.06 -20.76 19.96
C THR A 8 3.74 -21.51 18.81
N LEU A 9 2.95 -22.16 17.96
CA LEU A 9 3.32 -22.17 16.55
C LEU A 9 3.13 -20.73 16.08
N ALA A 10 4.13 -19.89 16.36
CA ALA A 10 4.28 -18.61 15.71
C ALA A 10 4.17 -18.89 14.22
N GLN A 11 2.98 -18.64 13.66
CA GLN A 11 2.79 -18.63 12.22
C GLN A 11 3.92 -17.75 11.71
N ALA A 12 4.82 -18.35 10.94
CA ALA A 12 5.90 -17.60 10.31
C ALA A 12 5.27 -16.32 9.77
N PRO A 13 5.77 -15.13 10.15
CA PRO A 13 5.15 -13.89 9.77
C PRO A 13 4.90 -13.97 8.28
N VAL A 14 3.66 -13.72 7.84
CA VAL A 14 3.34 -13.50 6.43
C VAL A 14 4.48 -12.67 5.89
N ALA A 15 5.30 -13.23 5.00
CA ALA A 15 6.58 -12.62 4.64
C ALA A 15 6.27 -11.15 4.33
N PRO A 16 6.88 -10.16 5.02
CA PRO A 16 6.36 -8.79 5.04
C PRO A 16 5.99 -8.22 3.66
N ALA A 17 6.73 -8.62 2.62
CA ALA A 17 6.43 -8.31 1.22
C ALA A 17 5.04 -8.77 0.72
N SER A 18 4.59 -9.97 1.11
CA SER A 18 3.27 -10.49 0.71
C SER A 18 2.12 -9.73 1.37
N ALA A 19 2.23 -9.38 2.66
CA ALA A 19 1.27 -8.52 3.33
C ALA A 19 1.25 -7.11 2.72
N ILE A 20 2.42 -6.54 2.42
CA ILE A 20 2.55 -5.26 1.70
C ILE A 20 1.85 -5.31 0.34
N LEU A 21 2.01 -6.40 -0.42
CA LEU A 21 1.33 -6.56 -1.71
C LEU A 21 -0.19 -6.69 -1.58
N VAL A 22 -0.69 -7.36 -0.54
CA VAL A 22 -2.12 -7.42 -0.23
C VAL A 22 -2.65 -6.02 0.09
N ALA A 23 -1.97 -5.29 0.98
CA ALA A 23 -2.32 -3.90 1.30
C ALA A 23 -2.31 -3.01 0.05
N ALA A 24 -1.29 -3.15 -0.81
CA ALA A 24 -1.19 -2.43 -2.08
C ALA A 24 -2.37 -2.72 -3.01
N GLY A 25 -2.88 -3.96 -3.04
CA GLY A 25 -4.08 -4.33 -3.79
C GLY A 25 -5.35 -3.64 -3.27
N LEU A 26 -5.49 -3.52 -1.94
CA LEU A 26 -6.59 -2.78 -1.32
C LEU A 26 -6.52 -1.28 -1.69
N LEU A 27 -5.32 -0.69 -1.58
CA LEU A 27 -5.07 0.73 -1.90
C LEU A 27 -5.24 1.03 -3.40
N LEU A 28 -4.87 0.10 -4.28
CA LEU A 28 -5.06 0.22 -5.73
C LEU A 28 -6.53 0.52 -6.08
N SER A 29 -7.47 -0.12 -5.39
CA SER A 29 -8.92 0.11 -5.61
C SER A 29 -9.31 1.57 -5.34
N SER A 30 -8.66 2.24 -4.38
CA SER A 30 -8.86 3.66 -4.10
C SER A 30 -8.26 4.54 -5.20
N LEU A 31 -7.05 4.22 -5.67
CA LEU A 31 -6.42 4.93 -6.79
C LEU A 31 -7.24 4.83 -8.08
N GLU A 32 -7.82 3.66 -8.35
CA GLU A 32 -8.71 3.43 -9.50
C GLU A 32 -9.96 4.32 -9.46
N ARG A 33 -10.45 4.65 -8.27
CA ARG A 33 -11.57 5.59 -8.06
C ARG A 33 -11.12 7.05 -7.98
N GLY A 34 -9.82 7.34 -8.11
CA GLY A 34 -9.27 8.68 -7.92
C GLY A 34 -9.41 9.21 -6.49
N GLN A 35 -9.55 8.31 -5.51
CA GLN A 35 -9.70 8.68 -4.10
C GLN A 35 -8.34 8.88 -3.43
N ARG A 36 -8.26 9.92 -2.60
CA ARG A 36 -7.08 10.18 -1.78
C ARG A 36 -6.93 9.07 -0.74
N ILE A 37 -5.71 8.58 -0.57
CA ILE A 37 -5.31 7.69 0.51
C ILE A 37 -4.82 8.59 1.66
N ASP A 38 -5.63 8.72 2.70
CA ASP A 38 -5.22 9.34 3.94
C ASP A 38 -4.64 8.29 4.91
N SER A 39 -4.16 8.74 6.07
CA SER A 39 -3.55 7.87 7.08
C SER A 39 -4.55 6.85 7.65
N ALA A 40 -5.85 7.14 7.66
CA ALA A 40 -6.86 6.22 8.17
C ALA A 40 -7.12 5.09 7.16
N ALA A 41 -7.25 5.43 5.88
CA ALA A 41 -7.36 4.46 4.80
C ALA A 41 -6.10 3.58 4.69
N LEU A 42 -4.91 4.17 4.84
CA LEU A 42 -3.65 3.42 4.88
C LEU A 42 -3.62 2.45 6.06
N ARG A 43 -3.91 2.92 7.28
CA ARG A 43 -3.96 2.07 8.47
C ARG A 43 -4.92 0.91 8.26
N MET A 44 -6.16 1.17 7.82
CA MET A 44 -7.16 0.12 7.55
C MET A 44 -6.64 -0.95 6.59
N ALA A 45 -5.98 -0.56 5.50
CA ALA A 45 -5.42 -1.50 4.53
C ALA A 45 -4.28 -2.34 5.15
N MET A 46 -3.42 -1.73 5.94
CA MET A 46 -2.32 -2.40 6.62
C MET A 46 -2.83 -3.37 7.68
N GLU A 47 -3.76 -2.95 8.54
CA GLU A 47 -4.36 -3.82 9.56
C GLU A 47 -5.09 -5.00 8.94
N THR A 48 -5.78 -4.79 7.81
CA THR A 48 -6.45 -5.86 7.06
C THR A 48 -5.43 -6.86 6.50
N ALA A 49 -4.31 -6.39 5.95
CA ALA A 49 -3.33 -7.25 5.31
C ALA A 49 -2.41 -7.98 6.30
N PHE A 50 -2.06 -7.33 7.40
CA PHE A 50 -1.20 -7.88 8.46
C PHE A 50 -2.00 -8.61 9.54
N GLY A 51 -3.32 -8.40 9.61
CA GLY A 51 -4.19 -8.98 10.65
C GLY A 51 -3.94 -8.41 12.05
N ALA A 52 -3.33 -7.21 12.14
CA ALA A 52 -2.88 -6.64 13.40
C ALA A 52 -2.84 -5.11 13.37
N SER A 53 -3.13 -4.49 14.52
CA SER A 53 -3.09 -3.04 14.68
C SER A 53 -1.68 -2.47 14.55
N ASP A 54 -1.55 -1.17 14.29
CA ASP A 54 -0.27 -0.46 14.28
C ASP A 54 0.51 -0.56 15.61
N ALA A 55 -0.20 -0.72 16.74
CA ALA A 55 0.40 -0.91 18.06
C ALA A 55 1.01 -2.32 18.28
N SER A 56 0.82 -3.27 17.37
CA SER A 56 1.28 -4.67 17.55
C SER A 56 2.76 -4.89 17.27
N GLY A 57 3.40 -3.96 16.54
CA GLY A 57 4.77 -4.11 16.05
C GLY A 57 4.95 -5.09 14.88
N LEU A 58 3.86 -5.67 14.34
CA LEU A 58 3.92 -6.56 13.16
C LEU A 58 4.14 -5.80 11.85
N TRP A 59 3.89 -4.48 11.84
CA TRP A 59 4.22 -3.56 10.76
C TRP A 59 4.48 -2.17 11.32
N ASP A 60 5.19 -1.33 10.57
CA ASP A 60 5.45 0.05 10.88
C ASP A 60 4.95 0.98 9.76
N TRP A 61 4.93 2.29 10.01
CA TRP A 61 4.50 3.26 9.00
C TRP A 61 5.35 3.25 7.74
N LYS A 62 6.61 2.80 7.83
CA LYS A 62 7.46 2.61 6.66
C LYS A 62 6.88 1.54 5.73
N ALA A 63 6.51 0.37 6.25
CA ALA A 63 5.84 -0.67 5.45
C ALA A 63 4.53 -0.17 4.83
N GLY A 64 3.83 0.74 5.51
CA GLY A 64 2.65 1.42 4.95
C GLY A 64 2.96 2.30 3.74
N TYR A 65 4.07 3.03 3.79
CA TYR A 65 4.54 3.80 2.64
C TYR A 65 5.01 2.90 1.49
N ASP A 66 5.72 1.80 1.80
CA ASP A 66 6.12 0.80 0.80
C ASP A 66 4.88 0.20 0.09
N ALA A 67 3.76 0.01 0.81
CA ALA A 67 2.48 -0.41 0.22
C ALA A 67 1.85 0.64 -0.71
N CYS A 68 1.99 1.93 -0.40
CA CYS A 68 1.54 3.03 -1.27
C CYS A 68 2.36 3.10 -2.58
N GLU A 69 3.67 2.90 -2.49
CA GLU A 69 4.55 2.83 -3.66
C GLU A 69 4.20 1.62 -4.53
N ALA A 70 4.01 0.45 -3.91
CA ALA A 70 3.58 -0.76 -4.61
C ALA A 70 2.22 -0.57 -5.29
N ALA A 71 1.24 0.08 -4.65
CA ALA A 71 -0.05 0.40 -5.24
C ALA A 71 0.08 1.30 -6.47
N THR A 72 0.99 2.28 -6.43
CA THR A 72 1.31 3.15 -7.56
C THR A 72 1.94 2.38 -8.72
N VAL A 73 2.87 1.46 -8.44
CA VAL A 73 3.47 0.58 -9.46
C VAL A 73 2.40 -0.31 -10.09
N LEU A 74 1.50 -0.91 -9.30
CA LEU A 74 0.40 -1.73 -9.81
C LEU A 74 -0.56 -0.90 -10.68
N PHE A 75 -0.89 0.32 -10.26
CA PHE A 75 -1.72 1.24 -11.04
C PHE A 75 -1.08 1.59 -12.37
N LEU A 76 0.20 1.97 -12.39
CA LEU A 76 0.92 2.30 -13.62
C LEU A 76 1.12 1.07 -14.52
N ARG A 77 1.34 -0.12 -13.95
CA ARG A 77 1.41 -1.37 -14.72
C ARG A 77 0.10 -1.64 -15.46
N LYS A 78 -1.05 -1.37 -14.82
CA LYS A 78 -2.38 -1.61 -15.38
C LYS A 78 -2.84 -0.52 -16.35
N TYR A 79 -2.62 0.76 -16.01
CA TYR A 79 -3.21 1.90 -16.72
C TYR A 79 -2.20 2.84 -17.39
N GLY A 80 -0.90 2.74 -17.05
CA GLY A 80 0.13 3.68 -17.48
C GLY A 80 0.25 3.83 -18.99
N ARG A 81 0.13 2.72 -19.76
CA ARG A 81 0.10 2.77 -21.23
C ARG A 81 -1.02 3.65 -21.77
N SER A 82 -2.23 3.53 -21.21
CA SER A 82 -3.38 4.33 -21.65
C SER A 82 -3.22 5.80 -21.27
N ILE A 83 -2.75 6.07 -20.04
CA ILE A 83 -2.49 7.42 -19.53
C ILE A 83 -1.44 8.12 -20.40
N PHE A 84 -0.30 7.47 -20.67
CA PHE A 84 0.78 8.08 -21.44
C PHE A 84 0.51 8.16 -22.94
N ARG A 85 -0.42 7.36 -23.47
CA ARG A 85 -0.93 7.56 -24.84
C ARG A 85 -1.75 8.85 -24.94
N GLN A 86 -2.49 9.23 -23.90
CA GLN A 86 -3.26 10.48 -23.86
C GLN A 86 -2.39 11.69 -23.48
N ALA A 87 -1.31 11.47 -22.75
CA ALA A 87 -0.32 12.48 -22.38
C ALA A 87 0.87 12.48 -23.36
N ASP A 88 0.66 13.04 -24.55
CA ASP A 88 1.61 13.05 -25.67
C ASP A 88 2.88 13.88 -25.39
N ARG A 89 2.80 14.95 -24.60
CA ARG A 89 3.94 15.80 -24.22
C ARG A 89 4.55 15.43 -22.85
N PRO A 90 5.86 15.64 -22.64
CA PRO A 90 6.51 15.41 -21.35
C PRO A 90 5.83 16.13 -20.17
N ALA A 91 5.41 17.38 -20.36
CA ALA A 91 4.70 18.15 -19.33
C ALA A 91 3.34 17.53 -18.97
N ALA A 92 2.60 16.97 -19.95
CA ALA A 92 1.34 16.29 -19.71
C ALA A 92 1.55 14.97 -18.93
N ARG A 93 2.64 14.24 -19.23
CA ARG A 93 3.01 13.03 -18.48
C ARG A 93 3.37 13.36 -17.03
N LEU A 94 4.13 14.43 -16.82
CA LEU A 94 4.44 14.91 -15.48
C LEU A 94 3.16 15.31 -14.74
N ALA A 95 2.26 16.07 -15.36
CA ALA A 95 0.99 16.45 -14.75
C ALA A 95 0.14 15.23 -14.36
N ALA A 96 0.09 14.19 -15.20
CA ALA A 96 -0.60 12.94 -14.88
C ALA A 96 0.03 12.23 -13.67
N LEU A 97 1.36 12.14 -13.62
CA LEU A 97 2.08 11.55 -12.48
C LEU A 97 1.89 12.38 -11.21
N SER A 98 1.94 13.70 -11.29
CA SER A 98 1.67 14.61 -10.17
C SER A 98 0.25 14.46 -9.63
N LYS A 99 -0.73 14.20 -10.50
CA LYS A 99 -2.11 13.92 -10.07
C LYS A 99 -2.18 12.61 -9.29
N ILE A 100 -1.48 11.57 -9.73
CA ILE A 100 -1.45 10.27 -9.04
C ILE A 100 -0.73 10.41 -7.68
N SER A 101 0.46 11.02 -7.66
CA SER A 101 1.20 11.21 -6.40
C SER A 101 0.46 12.12 -5.42
N GLY A 102 -0.32 13.08 -5.92
CA GLY A 102 -1.20 13.92 -5.11
C GLY A 102 -2.31 13.17 -4.38
N LEU A 103 -2.62 11.93 -4.76
CA LEU A 103 -3.57 11.07 -4.03
C LEU A 103 -2.92 10.29 -2.89
N LEU A 104 -1.60 10.24 -2.79
CA LEU A 104 -0.88 9.48 -1.77
C LEU A 104 -0.72 10.29 -0.47
N PRO A 105 -0.56 9.62 0.68
CA PRO A 105 -0.21 10.30 1.92
C PRO A 105 1.18 10.93 1.80
N SER A 106 1.38 12.08 2.43
CA SER A 106 2.71 12.68 2.57
C SER A 106 3.53 11.85 3.55
N HIS A 107 4.77 11.52 3.19
CA HIS A 107 5.68 10.86 4.11
C HIS A 107 6.03 11.86 5.23
N THR A 108 5.57 11.57 6.45
CA THR A 108 6.01 12.29 7.65
C THR A 108 7.35 11.70 8.10
N ARG A 109 8.20 12.54 8.71
CA ARG A 109 9.51 12.13 9.24
C ARG A 109 9.40 11.11 10.36
#